data_AF-A0A0A2W4N1-F1
#
_entry.id   AF-A0A0A2W4N1-F1
#
_cell.length_a   1.000
_cell.length_b   1.000
_cell.length_c   1.000
_cell.angle_alpha   90.00
_cell.angle_beta   90.00
_cell.angle_gamma   90.00
#
_symmetry.space_group_name_H-M   'P 1'
#
loop_
_entity.id
_entity.type
_entity.pdbx_description
1 polymer ?
#
loop_
_entity_poly.entity_id
_entity_poly.type
_entity_poly.pdbx_seq_one_letter_code
_entity_poly.pdbx_strand_id
1 'polypeptide(L)'
;MFKKETGHSLGQYIRNRKLTEIALKLKESNEPILYLAERYGFESQQTLTRTFKNYFSVPPHKYRVTRLAGEGKYLHPYNQYCSLSALILALASTNALAEQSGSFNATQANYGNMITCSGGQLSKGPQQTAAERSEELGSPYYHGHARS
;
A
#
# COMPACT_ATOMS: atom_id res chain seq x y z
N MET A 1 -3.14 -0.64 16.30
CA MET A 1 -3.03 0.07 15.01
C MET A 1 -1.59 0.11 14.52
N PHE A 2 -0.66 0.90 15.08
CA PHE A 2 0.73 1.04 14.57
C PHE A 2 1.49 -0.27 14.28
N LYS A 3 1.49 -1.24 15.22
CA LYS A 3 2.18 -2.53 15.03
C LYS A 3 1.57 -3.38 13.92
N LYS A 4 0.26 -3.25 13.66
CA LYS A 4 -0.41 -3.99 12.58
C LYS A 4 0.06 -3.48 11.21
N GLU A 5 0.18 -2.16 11.07
CA GLU A 5 0.60 -1.52 9.82
C GLU A 5 2.10 -1.66 9.53
N THR A 6 2.94 -1.53 10.56
CA THR A 6 4.40 -1.47 10.38
C THR A 6 5.12 -2.77 10.68
N GLY A 7 4.46 -3.75 11.30
CA GLY A 7 5.09 -4.97 11.84
C GLY A 7 5.97 -4.74 13.08
N HIS A 8 6.17 -3.49 13.51
CA HIS A 8 7.07 -3.13 14.61
C HIS A 8 6.30 -2.54 15.79
N SER A 9 6.77 -2.78 17.02
CA SER A 9 6.33 -1.94 18.14
C SER A 9 6.79 -0.49 17.92
N LEU A 10 6.06 0.49 18.46
CA LEU A 10 6.41 1.91 18.30
C LEU A 10 7.84 2.20 18.79
N GLY A 11 8.21 1.68 19.97
CA GLY A 11 9.56 1.86 20.51
C GLY A 11 10.65 1.22 19.66
N GLN A 12 10.38 0.03 19.10
CA GLN A 12 11.31 -0.63 18.17
C GLN A 12 11.48 0.18 16.88
N TYR A 13 10.39 0.68 16.32
CA TYR A 13 10.44 1.52 15.12
C TYR A 13 11.27 2.80 15.35
N ILE A 14 11.01 3.53 16.45
CA ILE A 14 11.76 4.74 16.80
C ILE A 14 13.25 4.41 16.94
N ARG A 15 13.59 3.33 17.67
CA ARG A 15 14.98 2.90 17.85
C ARG A 15 15.64 2.56 16.51
N ASN A 16 14.99 1.76 15.68
CA ASN A 16 15.54 1.33 14.39
C ASN A 16 15.69 2.52 13.42
N ARG A 17 14.79 3.50 13.46
CA ARG A 17 14.93 4.78 12.75
C ARG A 17 16.16 5.55 13.21
N LYS A 18 16.36 5.72 14.52
CA LYS A 18 17.59 6.35 15.06
C LYS A 18 18.86 5.64 14.59
N LEU A 19 18.87 4.30 14.60
CA LEU A 19 20.01 3.52 14.12
C LEU A 19 20.29 3.74 12.63
N THR A 20 19.24 3.86 11.81
CA THR A 20 19.34 4.17 10.39
C THR A 20 19.98 5.55 10.17
N GLU A 21 19.52 6.58 10.88
CA GLU A 21 20.10 7.93 10.78
C GLU A 21 21.56 7.96 11.24
N ILE A 22 21.90 7.26 12.32
CA ILE A 22 23.30 7.12 12.78
C ILE A 22 24.15 6.43 11.72
N ALA A 23 23.63 5.39 11.07
CA ALA A 23 24.34 4.69 10.02
C ALA A 23 24.67 5.61 8.83
N LEU A 24 23.74 6.48 8.43
CA LEU A 24 23.98 7.52 7.43
C LEU A 24 25.06 8.50 7.88
N LYS A 25 24.96 9.02 9.12
CA LYS A 25 25.97 9.94 9.66
C LYS A 25 27.37 9.34 9.74
N LEU A 26 27.48 8.05 10.03
CA LEU A 26 28.76 7.33 10.03
C LEU A 26 29.39 7.20 8.63
N LYS A 27 28.60 7.32 7.55
CA LYS A 27 29.09 7.31 6.17
C LYS A 27 29.36 8.70 5.63
N GLU A 28 28.52 9.67 6.01
CA GLU A 28 28.57 11.04 5.51
C GLU A 28 29.59 11.91 6.27
N SER A 29 29.90 11.57 7.52
CA SER A 29 30.66 12.44 8.42
C SER A 29 31.67 11.68 9.28
N ASN A 30 32.58 12.44 9.89
CA ASN A 30 33.56 11.95 10.86
C ASN A 30 33.15 12.25 12.31
N GLU A 31 31.86 12.46 12.58
CA GLU A 31 31.37 12.70 13.95
C GLU A 31 31.81 11.55 14.91
N PRO A 32 32.25 11.87 16.15
CA PRO A 32 32.61 10.85 17.14
C PRO A 32 31.42 9.94 17.47
N ILE A 33 31.67 8.64 17.68
CA ILE A 33 30.60 7.66 18.01
C ILE A 33 29.92 8.04 19.33
N LEU A 34 30.71 8.52 20.30
CA LEU A 34 30.20 9.02 21.58
C LEU A 34 29.21 10.17 21.38
N TYR A 35 29.58 11.16 20.57
CA TYR A 35 28.72 12.30 20.25
C TYR A 35 27.41 11.85 19.57
N LEU A 36 27.49 10.91 18.62
CA LEU A 36 26.30 10.32 18.00
C LEU A 36 25.44 9.53 19.01
N ALA A 37 26.04 8.89 20.01
CA ALA A 37 25.28 8.21 21.07
C ALA A 37 24.47 9.22 21.88
N GLU A 38 25.11 10.26 22.40
CA GLU A 38 24.48 11.30 23.21
C GLU A 38 23.39 12.03 22.42
N ARG A 39 23.70 12.47 21.19
CA ARG A 39 22.77 13.22 20.31
C ARG A 39 21.47 12.46 20.03
N TYR A 40 21.55 11.13 19.90
CA TYR A 40 20.39 10.28 19.63
C TYR A 40 19.76 9.69 20.90
N GLY A 41 20.22 10.11 22.10
CA GLY A 41 19.65 9.74 23.39
C GLY A 41 19.99 8.32 23.82
N PHE A 42 21.21 7.87 23.56
CA PHE A 42 21.76 6.65 24.16
C PHE A 42 22.56 7.02 25.40
N GLU A 43 22.32 6.31 26.51
CA GLU A 43 23.00 6.52 27.80
C GLU A 43 24.53 6.40 27.73
N SER A 44 25.03 5.65 26.76
CA SER A 44 26.46 5.44 26.59
C SER A 44 26.82 4.95 25.19
N GLN A 45 28.08 5.16 24.79
CA GLN A 45 28.62 4.62 23.54
C GLN A 45 28.51 3.09 23.47
N GLN A 46 28.64 2.40 24.60
CA GLN A 46 28.53 0.95 24.72
C GLN A 46 27.10 0.49 24.41
N THR A 47 26.11 1.21 24.93
CA THR A 47 24.68 0.95 24.65
C THR A 47 24.37 1.14 23.17
N LEU A 48 24.87 2.21 22.55
CA LEU A 48 24.77 2.42 21.11
C LEU A 48 25.44 1.27 20.35
N THR A 49 26.69 0.94 20.69
CA THR A 49 27.49 -0.09 19.98
C THR A 49 26.81 -1.45 19.98
N ARG A 50 26.29 -1.89 21.14
CA ARG A 50 25.55 -3.14 21.26
C ARG A 50 24.29 -3.14 20.40
N THR A 51 23.50 -2.08 20.49
CA THR A 51 22.23 -1.96 19.75
C THR A 51 22.47 -1.89 18.24
N PHE A 52 23.45 -1.09 17.81
CA PHE A 52 23.83 -0.93 16.41
C PHE A 52 24.39 -2.24 15.84
N LYS A 53 25.27 -2.93 16.57
CA LYS A 53 25.78 -4.24 16.15
C LYS A 53 24.66 -5.27 16.01
N ASN A 54 23.70 -5.29 16.93
CA ASN A 54 22.58 -6.22 16.83
C ASN A 54 21.71 -5.93 15.59
N TYR A 55 21.54 -4.66 15.25
CA TYR A 55 20.74 -4.25 14.11
C TYR A 55 21.48 -4.47 12.78
N PHE A 56 22.69 -3.90 12.60
CA PHE A 56 23.48 -3.95 11.36
C PHE A 56 24.43 -5.14 11.25
N SER A 57 24.51 -6.00 12.27
CA SER A 57 25.48 -7.11 12.37
C SER A 57 26.95 -6.66 12.41
N VAL A 58 27.23 -5.36 12.44
CA VAL A 58 28.57 -4.76 12.39
C VAL A 58 28.65 -3.60 13.38
N PRO A 59 29.73 -3.48 14.19
CA PRO A 59 29.90 -2.35 15.10
C PRO A 59 30.05 -0.99 14.36
N PRO A 60 29.66 0.14 14.97
CA PRO A 60 29.68 1.47 14.33
C PRO A 60 31.04 1.87 13.73
N HIS A 61 32.14 1.59 14.44
CA HIS A 61 33.48 1.90 13.96
C HIS A 61 33.82 1.14 12.67
N LYS A 62 33.58 -0.17 12.66
CA LYS A 62 33.80 -1.01 11.47
C LYS A 62 32.83 -0.63 10.34
N TYR A 63 31.60 -0.28 10.68
CA TYR A 63 30.59 0.15 9.72
C TYR A 63 31.04 1.38 8.94
N ARG A 64 31.63 2.39 9.60
CA ARG A 64 32.16 3.60 8.96
C ARG A 64 33.25 3.30 7.91
N VAL A 65 34.19 2.41 8.21
CA VAL A 65 35.31 2.10 7.31
C VAL A 65 34.90 1.17 6.17
N THR A 66 33.83 0.40 6.34
CA THR A 66 33.42 -0.60 5.34
C THR A 66 32.67 0.05 4.19
N ARG A 67 33.10 -0.14 2.92
CA ARG A 67 32.42 0.48 1.77
C ARG A 67 31.06 -0.14 1.41
N LEU A 68 30.80 -1.39 1.81
CA LEU A 68 29.63 -2.19 1.38
C LEU A 68 28.61 -2.52 2.50
N ALA A 69 28.84 -2.08 3.73
CA ALA A 69 27.95 -2.44 4.83
C ALA A 69 26.67 -1.58 4.82
N GLY A 70 25.50 -2.22 4.59
CA GLY A 70 24.26 -1.84 5.27
C GLY A 70 23.02 -1.45 4.46
N GLU A 71 23.00 -1.59 3.13
CA GLU A 71 21.86 -1.11 2.33
C GLU A 71 20.53 -1.82 2.61
N GLY A 72 20.55 -3.09 3.03
CA GLY A 72 19.32 -3.87 3.25
C GLY A 72 18.58 -3.63 4.57
N LYS A 73 19.08 -2.77 5.47
CA LYS A 73 18.51 -2.59 6.82
C LYS A 73 18.05 -1.16 7.13
N TYR A 74 18.07 -0.28 6.14
CA TYR A 74 17.59 1.08 6.32
C TYR A 74 16.06 1.08 6.47
N LEU A 75 15.58 1.58 7.61
CA LEU A 75 14.17 1.91 7.76
C LEU A 75 13.96 3.35 7.34
N HIS A 76 13.19 3.58 6.30
CA HIS A 76 12.76 4.90 5.86
C HIS A 76 11.60 5.43 6.72
N PRO A 77 11.41 6.76 6.81
CA PRO A 77 10.27 7.31 7.53
C PRO A 77 8.96 6.85 6.88
N TYR A 78 8.10 6.19 7.65
CA TYR A 78 6.78 5.71 7.23
C TYR A 78 5.90 6.81 6.59
N ASN A 79 6.16 8.09 6.91
CA ASN A 79 5.42 9.21 6.34
C ASN A 79 5.75 9.51 4.86
N GLN A 80 6.79 8.90 4.28
CA GLN A 80 7.15 9.13 2.88
C GLN A 80 6.27 8.32 1.90
N TYR A 81 5.69 7.20 2.36
CA TYR A 81 4.82 6.37 1.53
C TYR A 81 3.39 6.86 1.47
N CYS A 82 2.96 7.72 2.41
CA CYS A 82 1.64 8.36 2.34
C CYS A 82 1.61 9.42 1.22
N SER A 83 2.72 10.13 1.00
CA SER A 83 2.86 11.09 -0.10
C SER A 83 2.96 10.39 -1.46
N LEU A 84 3.74 9.31 -1.58
CA LEU A 84 3.88 8.57 -2.83
C LEU A 84 2.63 7.78 -3.19
N SER A 85 1.96 7.13 -2.23
CA SER A 85 0.69 6.45 -2.49
C SER A 85 -0.40 7.43 -2.87
N ALA A 86 -0.53 8.56 -2.17
CA ALA A 86 -1.49 9.61 -2.52
C ALA A 86 -1.21 10.21 -3.91
N LEU A 87 0.06 10.42 -4.26
CA LEU A 87 0.43 10.92 -5.59
C LEU A 87 0.11 9.91 -6.69
N ILE A 88 0.45 8.63 -6.52
CA ILE A 88 0.14 7.58 -7.50
C ILE A 88 -1.38 7.41 -7.65
N LEU A 89 -2.14 7.45 -6.54
CA LEU A 89 -3.61 7.36 -6.56
C LEU A 89 -4.26 8.57 -7.23
N ALA A 90 -3.71 9.79 -7.01
CA ALA A 90 -4.18 11.02 -7.65
C ALA A 90 -3.90 11.03 -9.16
N LEU A 91 -2.69 10.62 -9.58
CA LEU A 91 -2.31 10.53 -11.00
C LEU A 91 -3.11 9.45 -11.75
N ALA A 92 -3.43 8.34 -11.11
CA ALA A 92 -4.31 7.31 -11.67
C ALA A 92 -5.75 7.84 -11.88
N SER A 93 -6.21 8.75 -11.02
CA SER A 93 -7.56 9.31 -11.07
C SER A 93 -7.73 10.37 -12.16
N THR A 94 -6.69 11.15 -12.48
CA THR A 94 -6.75 12.19 -13.52
C THR A 94 -6.79 11.65 -14.94
N ASN A 95 -6.30 10.42 -15.18
CA ASN A 95 -6.29 9.81 -16.51
C ASN A 95 -7.67 9.28 -16.94
N ALA A 96 -8.65 9.19 -16.03
CA ALA A 96 -9.99 8.69 -16.32
C ALA A 96 -10.93 9.68 -17.04
N LEU A 97 -10.47 10.91 -17.32
CA LEU A 97 -11.26 11.96 -17.98
C LEU A 97 -10.80 12.28 -19.42
N ALA A 98 -9.81 11.56 -19.95
CA ALA A 98 -9.21 11.88 -21.25
C ALA A 98 -9.86 11.19 -22.46
N GLU A 99 -11.00 10.50 -22.32
CA GLU A 99 -11.77 10.04 -23.48
C GLU A 99 -13.25 10.38 -23.34
N GLN A 100 -13.64 11.51 -23.94
CA GLN A 100 -14.87 11.63 -24.74
C GLN A 100 -14.81 12.92 -25.58
N SER A 101 -13.86 13.00 -26.52
CA SER A 101 -13.99 13.92 -27.66
C SER A 101 -14.69 13.19 -28.80
N GLY A 102 -15.99 12.93 -28.63
CA GLY A 102 -16.89 12.58 -29.72
C GLY A 102 -17.75 13.80 -30.02
N SER A 103 -17.40 14.56 -31.06
CA SER A 103 -18.24 15.64 -31.56
C SER A 103 -19.56 15.05 -32.10
N PHE A 104 -20.67 15.24 -31.38
CA PHE A 104 -22.00 14.90 -31.87
C PHE A 104 -22.49 16.03 -32.78
N ASN A 105 -22.14 15.96 -34.06
CA ASN A 105 -22.78 16.77 -35.09
C ASN A 105 -24.00 16.01 -35.64
N ALA A 106 -25.17 16.31 -35.10
CA ALA A 106 -26.43 16.08 -35.82
C ALA A 106 -27.08 17.44 -36.02
N THR A 107 -26.87 18.01 -37.21
CA THR A 107 -27.57 19.20 -37.67
C THR A 107 -29.07 18.90 -37.68
N GLN A 108 -29.80 19.54 -36.78
CA GLN A 108 -31.25 19.61 -36.82
C GLN A 108 -31.64 20.40 -38.07
N ALA A 109 -32.20 19.71 -39.07
CA ALA A 109 -32.99 20.35 -40.12
C ALA A 109 -34.46 20.00 -39.89
N ASN A 110 -35.25 21.06 -39.79
CA ASN A 110 -36.65 21.09 -39.42
C ASN A 110 -37.51 21.24 -40.69
N TYR A 111 -38.80 20.92 -40.54
CA TYR A 111 -39.94 21.19 -41.42
C TYR A 111 -40.25 20.22 -42.57
N GLY A 112 -41.37 19.50 -42.39
CA GLY A 112 -42.25 19.17 -43.51
C GLY A 112 -42.88 17.78 -43.51
N ASN A 113 -43.68 17.41 -42.51
CA ASN A 113 -45.00 16.84 -42.79
C ASN A 113 -45.90 16.78 -41.54
N MET A 114 -47.03 17.49 -41.63
CA MET A 114 -48.29 17.15 -40.94
C MET A 114 -48.62 15.66 -41.22
N ILE A 115 -49.24 14.89 -40.32
CA ILE A 115 -50.64 14.96 -39.91
C ILE A 115 -50.77 14.21 -38.57
N THR A 116 -51.57 14.77 -37.65
CA THR A 116 -51.96 14.20 -36.36
C THR A 116 -52.98 13.07 -36.52
N CYS A 117 -52.97 12.05 -35.65
CA CYS A 117 -54.18 11.31 -35.28
C CYS A 117 -54.13 10.86 -33.81
N SER A 118 -55.01 11.43 -32.99
CA SER A 118 -55.38 10.92 -31.66
C SER A 118 -56.18 9.62 -31.78
N GLY A 119 -56.04 8.72 -30.81
CA GLY A 119 -57.12 7.78 -30.45
C GLY A 119 -56.68 6.37 -30.08
N GLY A 120 -57.22 5.86 -28.97
CA GLY A 120 -57.60 4.45 -28.88
C GLY A 120 -56.82 3.58 -27.90
N GLN A 121 -57.54 3.15 -26.85
CA GLN A 121 -57.22 2.11 -25.89
C GLN A 121 -57.00 0.71 -26.53
N LEU A 122 -56.29 -0.20 -25.83
CA LEU A 122 -56.58 -1.65 -25.60
C LEU A 122 -55.30 -2.35 -25.10
N SER A 123 -55.14 -2.78 -23.84
CA SER A 123 -55.69 -3.96 -23.11
C SER A 123 -55.15 -5.35 -23.52
N LYS A 124 -54.88 -6.19 -22.49
CA LYS A 124 -54.54 -7.65 -22.42
C LYS A 124 -53.02 -7.93 -22.44
N GLY A 125 -52.31 -8.47 -21.42
CA GLY A 125 -52.54 -9.59 -20.46
C GLY A 125 -51.93 -10.91 -21.00
N PRO A 126 -51.56 -11.97 -20.22
CA PRO A 126 -51.06 -12.08 -18.82
C PRO A 126 -49.89 -13.11 -18.59
N GLN A 127 -49.23 -13.01 -17.42
CA GLN A 127 -48.73 -14.02 -16.44
C GLN A 127 -48.15 -15.45 -16.76
N GLN A 128 -47.10 -15.81 -15.95
CA GLN A 128 -46.62 -17.16 -15.46
C GLN A 128 -45.78 -18.04 -16.44
N THR A 129 -44.81 -18.91 -16.08
CA THR A 129 -44.52 -19.86 -14.95
C THR A 129 -43.00 -20.22 -14.89
N ALA A 130 -42.36 -20.33 -13.72
CA ALA A 130 -41.90 -21.55 -12.98
C ALA A 130 -41.04 -22.61 -13.72
N ALA A 131 -39.83 -22.89 -13.20
CA ALA A 131 -39.28 -24.26 -13.03
C ALA A 131 -37.94 -24.22 -12.25
N GLU A 132 -38.00 -24.70 -11.00
CA GLU A 132 -36.88 -25.20 -10.22
C GLU A 132 -36.24 -26.43 -10.88
N ARG A 133 -34.93 -26.61 -10.72
CA ARG A 133 -34.34 -27.95 -10.67
C ARG A 133 -33.21 -27.98 -9.65
N SER A 134 -33.51 -28.70 -8.58
CA SER A 134 -32.66 -29.07 -7.45
C SER A 134 -31.69 -30.21 -7.80
N GLU A 135 -30.77 -30.44 -6.86
CA GLU A 135 -30.02 -31.70 -6.61
C GLU A 135 -28.89 -32.00 -7.60
N GLU A 136 -27.72 -32.52 -7.24
CA GLU A 136 -27.10 -33.12 -6.04
C GLU A 136 -25.60 -33.22 -6.47
N LEU A 137 -24.59 -33.09 -5.61
CA LEU A 137 -23.86 -34.25 -5.06
C LEU A 137 -22.65 -33.75 -4.24
N GLY A 138 -22.64 -34.09 -2.95
CA GLY A 138 -21.47 -34.68 -2.27
C GLY A 138 -20.32 -33.79 -1.80
N SER A 139 -20.34 -33.41 -0.52
CA SER A 139 -19.14 -33.46 0.34
C SER A 139 -19.41 -34.50 1.42
N PRO A 140 -18.50 -35.47 1.67
CA PRO A 140 -17.68 -35.35 2.89
C PRO A 140 -16.27 -36.02 2.89
N TYR A 141 -15.37 -35.44 3.69
CA TYR A 141 -14.35 -36.04 4.58
C TYR A 141 -13.46 -37.22 4.11
N TYR A 142 -12.14 -36.96 4.00
CA TYR A 142 -11.07 -37.93 4.30
C TYR A 142 -10.33 -37.43 5.55
N HIS A 143 -10.55 -38.02 6.73
CA HIS A 143 -9.84 -39.17 7.33
C HIS A 143 -8.33 -38.97 7.50
N GLY A 144 -7.93 -38.70 8.75
CA GLY A 144 -6.54 -38.70 9.18
C GLY A 144 -6.03 -40.11 9.47
N HIS A 145 -4.72 -40.28 9.31
CA HIS A 145 -3.97 -41.37 9.94
C HIS A 145 -2.75 -40.79 10.66
N ALA A 146 -2.75 -40.96 11.97
CA ALA A 146 -1.59 -40.94 12.84
C ALA A 146 -1.27 -42.40 13.25
N ARG A 147 -0.05 -42.61 13.78
CA ARG A 147 0.58 -43.83 14.34
C ARG A 147 1.51 -44.55 13.35
N SER A 148 2.67 -45.06 13.75
CA SER A 148 3.39 -45.09 15.03
C SER A 148 4.88 -45.26 14.75
#